data_AF-A0A1S7RAN0-F1
#
_entry.id   AF-A0A1S7RAN0-F1
#
_cell.length_a   1.000
_cell.length_b   1.000
_cell.length_c   1.000
_cell.angle_alpha   90.00
_cell.angle_beta   90.00
_cell.angle_gamma   90.00
#
_symmetry.space_group_name_H-M   'P 1'
#
loop_
_entity.id
_entity.type
_entity.pdbx_description
1 polymer ?
#
loop_
_entity_poly.entity_id
_entity_poly.type
_entity_poly.pdbx_seq_one_letter_code
_entity_poly.pdbx_strand_id
1 'polypeptide(L)'
;MDFVPTSWITVIDGNLHVSGKVSTQIEGGDGHVTLVVFGHLNCGSVDNDWASIIFVTGDAVVREWVFASREDSSMVVGGDFRTPIFIGADIWVSVGGSVEMEYGYGYAVALAWFADAYGAPQVRPTYGWRELTMKLGLGHGRIREEQLVELLEERLRTTGSLLRPV
;
A
#
# COMPACT_ATOMS: atom_id res chain seq x y z
N MET A 1 -11.51 -6.59 -12.43
CA MET A 1 -10.35 -6.82 -13.31
C MET A 1 -9.18 -6.09 -12.68
N ASP A 2 -8.05 -6.78 -12.63
CA ASP A 2 -6.81 -6.28 -12.04
C ASP A 2 -5.98 -5.54 -13.08
N PHE A 3 -5.06 -4.72 -12.62
CA PHE A 3 -4.11 -4.00 -13.46
C PHE A 3 -2.69 -4.33 -13.00
N VAL A 4 -1.89 -4.80 -13.96
CA VAL A 4 -0.46 -5.04 -13.81
C VAL A 4 0.24 -4.31 -14.95
N PRO A 5 1.23 -3.44 -14.67
CA PRO A 5 2.06 -2.81 -15.69
C PRO A 5 2.66 -3.83 -16.66
N THR A 6 2.66 -3.52 -17.96
CA THR A 6 3.24 -4.40 -19.00
C THR A 6 4.73 -4.16 -19.23
N SER A 7 5.32 -3.20 -18.52
CA SER A 7 6.72 -2.78 -18.63
C SER A 7 7.23 -2.24 -17.29
N TRP A 8 8.55 -2.25 -17.11
CA TRP A 8 9.23 -1.73 -15.92
C TRP A 8 8.92 -0.26 -15.61
N ILE A 9 8.57 0.52 -16.63
CA ILE A 9 8.04 1.88 -16.45
C ILE A 9 6.71 1.92 -17.20
N THR A 10 5.65 2.28 -16.49
CA THR A 10 4.33 2.52 -17.06
C THR A 10 3.82 3.88 -16.61
N VAL A 11 3.39 4.68 -17.57
CA VAL A 11 2.85 6.01 -17.33
C VAL A 11 1.40 6.03 -17.80
N ILE A 12 0.51 6.43 -16.90
CA ILE A 12 -0.89 6.70 -17.18
C ILE A 12 -1.07 8.21 -17.20
N ASP A 13 -1.36 8.76 -18.38
CA ASP A 13 -1.75 10.16 -18.53
C ASP A 13 -3.24 10.31 -18.20
N GLY A 14 -3.53 10.81 -16.99
CA GLY A 14 -4.87 10.92 -16.44
C GLY A 14 -5.18 9.90 -15.34
N ASN A 15 -6.47 9.60 -15.17
CA ASN A 15 -6.97 8.78 -14.06
C ASN A 15 -6.82 7.28 -14.34
N LEU A 16 -6.45 6.52 -13.31
CA LEU A 16 -6.46 5.06 -13.34
C LEU A 16 -7.60 4.54 -12.46
N HIS A 17 -8.64 3.97 -13.10
CA HIS A 17 -9.73 3.29 -12.41
C HIS A 17 -9.65 1.78 -12.62
N VAL A 18 -9.53 1.04 -11.53
CA VAL A 18 -9.40 -0.42 -11.54
C VAL A 18 -10.44 -0.99 -10.58
N SER A 19 -11.21 -1.98 -11.03
CA SER A 19 -12.22 -2.59 -10.14
C SER A 19 -11.57 -3.48 -9.08
N GLY A 20 -10.52 -4.21 -9.47
CA GLY A 20 -9.76 -5.10 -8.59
C GLY A 20 -8.43 -4.51 -8.14
N LYS A 21 -7.38 -5.33 -8.18
CA LYS A 21 -6.05 -5.03 -7.64
C LYS A 21 -5.20 -4.25 -8.65
N VAL A 22 -4.46 -3.26 -8.17
CA VAL A 22 -3.27 -2.72 -8.86
C VAL A 22 -2.06 -3.38 -8.25
N SER A 23 -1.28 -4.10 -9.06
CA SER A 23 -0.06 -4.75 -8.59
C SER A 23 1.13 -4.36 -9.46
N THR A 24 2.27 -4.07 -8.84
CA THR A 24 3.54 -3.84 -9.53
C THR A 24 4.34 -5.13 -9.71
N GLN A 25 3.80 -6.27 -9.27
CA GLN A 25 4.39 -7.57 -9.50
C GLN A 25 4.11 -8.01 -10.93
N ILE A 26 5.18 -8.13 -11.74
CA ILE A 26 5.10 -8.70 -13.08
C ILE A 26 5.43 -10.19 -13.07
N GLU A 27 4.81 -10.95 -13.95
CA GLU A 27 5.05 -12.39 -14.05
C GLU A 27 6.53 -12.67 -14.37
N GLY A 28 7.19 -13.44 -13.50
CA GLY A 28 8.61 -13.81 -13.64
C GLY A 28 9.63 -12.75 -13.20
N GLY A 29 9.20 -11.66 -12.57
CA GLY A 29 10.10 -10.63 -12.02
C GLY A 29 9.85 -10.37 -10.53
N ASP A 30 10.91 -9.96 -9.82
CA ASP A 30 10.85 -9.49 -8.43
C ASP A 30 10.61 -7.97 -8.39
N GLY A 31 9.41 -7.52 -8.78
CA GLY A 31 9.03 -6.11 -8.70
C GLY A 31 9.77 -5.18 -9.68
N HIS A 32 10.51 -4.16 -9.22
CA HIS A 32 11.22 -3.15 -10.05
C HIS A 32 10.38 -2.33 -11.03
N VAL A 33 9.07 -2.25 -10.78
CA VAL A 33 8.16 -1.52 -11.66
C VAL A 33 7.90 -0.12 -11.12
N THR A 34 8.09 0.88 -11.98
CA THR A 34 7.64 2.24 -11.75
C THR A 34 6.30 2.45 -12.44
N LEU A 35 5.24 2.65 -11.65
CA LEU A 35 3.93 3.09 -12.13
C LEU A 35 3.72 4.56 -11.79
N VAL A 36 3.53 5.39 -12.81
CA VAL A 36 3.19 6.81 -12.66
C VAL A 36 1.77 7.05 -13.15
N VAL A 37 0.93 7.64 -12.32
CA VAL A 37 -0.45 8.05 -12.66
C VAL A 37 -0.56 9.56 -12.53
N PHE A 38 -0.64 10.27 -13.66
CA PHE A 38 -0.85 11.72 -13.74
C PHE A 38 -2.34 12.08 -13.54
N GLY A 39 -2.92 11.60 -12.44
CA GLY A 39 -4.32 11.78 -12.09
C GLY A 39 -4.67 11.08 -10.79
N HIS A 40 -5.94 10.69 -10.64
CA HIS A 40 -6.43 9.95 -9.49
C HIS A 40 -6.28 8.44 -9.70
N LEU A 41 -5.95 7.72 -8.63
CA LEU A 41 -5.99 6.27 -8.55
C LEU A 41 -7.23 5.82 -7.76
N ASN A 42 -8.10 5.04 -8.40
CA ASN A 42 -9.24 4.40 -7.74
C ASN A 42 -9.18 2.90 -7.98
N CYS A 43 -8.86 2.12 -6.94
CA CYS A 43 -8.73 0.67 -7.06
C CYS A 43 -9.37 -0.10 -5.90
N GLY A 44 -9.50 -1.42 -6.07
CA GLY A 44 -9.92 -2.33 -5.00
C GLY A 44 -8.81 -2.45 -3.97
N SER A 45 -7.62 -2.86 -4.43
CA SER A 45 -6.45 -3.04 -3.60
C SER A 45 -5.16 -2.61 -4.31
N VAL A 46 -4.09 -2.43 -3.55
CA VAL A 46 -2.74 -2.14 -4.05
C VAL A 46 -1.74 -3.12 -3.46
N ASP A 47 -0.98 -3.76 -4.34
CA ASP A 47 0.12 -4.66 -4.02
C ASP A 47 1.41 -4.09 -4.62
N ASN A 48 2.08 -3.23 -3.84
CA ASN A 48 3.33 -2.60 -4.23
C ASN A 48 4.48 -3.56 -3.92
N ASP A 49 5.01 -4.16 -4.97
CA ASP A 49 6.03 -5.20 -4.91
C ASP A 49 7.43 -4.66 -4.58
N TRP A 50 8.39 -5.55 -4.36
CA TRP A 50 9.79 -5.22 -4.07
C TRP A 50 10.38 -4.21 -5.06
N ALA A 51 11.18 -3.26 -4.56
CA ALA A 51 11.87 -2.26 -5.38
C ALA A 51 10.98 -1.49 -6.38
N SER A 52 9.66 -1.49 -6.17
CA SER A 52 8.68 -0.87 -7.07
C SER A 52 8.26 0.50 -6.55
N ILE A 53 7.92 1.38 -7.48
CA ILE A 53 7.52 2.76 -7.16
C ILE A 53 6.13 2.99 -7.73
N ILE A 54 5.19 3.40 -6.89
CA ILE A 54 3.89 3.92 -7.32
C ILE A 54 3.86 5.41 -7.03
N PHE A 55 3.66 6.22 -8.07
CA PHE A 55 3.51 7.66 -7.97
C PHE A 55 2.15 8.09 -8.53
N VAL A 56 1.31 8.70 -7.69
CA VAL A 56 -0.02 9.22 -8.06
C VAL A 56 -0.02 10.71 -7.83
N THR A 57 -0.27 11.55 -8.84
CA THR A 57 -0.26 13.01 -8.65
C THR A 57 -1.52 13.54 -7.98
N GLY A 58 -2.66 12.87 -8.15
CA GLY A 58 -3.92 13.21 -7.51
C GLY A 58 -4.19 12.37 -6.27
N ASP A 59 -5.47 12.13 -6.01
CA ASP A 59 -5.91 11.30 -4.88
C ASP A 59 -5.76 9.81 -5.16
N ALA A 60 -5.50 9.03 -4.12
CA ALA A 60 -5.50 7.58 -4.14
C ALA A 60 -6.56 7.03 -3.18
N VAL A 61 -7.63 6.47 -3.75
CA VAL A 61 -8.72 5.83 -3.01
C VAL A 61 -8.68 4.32 -3.26
N VAL A 62 -8.30 3.58 -2.23
CA VAL A 62 -8.18 2.13 -2.27
C VAL A 62 -9.25 1.52 -1.38
N ARG A 63 -10.14 0.72 -1.96
CA ARG A 63 -11.39 0.31 -1.29
C ARG A 63 -11.22 -0.81 -0.26
N GLU A 64 -10.12 -1.54 -0.29
CA GLU A 64 -9.91 -2.72 0.54
C GLU A 64 -8.60 -2.63 1.34
N TRP A 65 -7.46 -2.67 0.66
CA TRP A 65 -6.16 -2.73 1.31
C TRP A 65 -5.02 -2.22 0.43
N VAL A 66 -3.98 -1.70 1.08
CA VAL A 66 -2.70 -1.31 0.48
C VAL A 66 -1.59 -2.06 1.19
N PHE A 67 -0.76 -2.77 0.43
CA PHE A 67 0.49 -3.36 0.89
C PHE A 67 1.66 -2.64 0.23
N ALA A 68 2.38 -1.84 1.02
CA ALA A 68 3.46 -0.96 0.59
C ALA A 68 4.68 -1.04 1.54
N SER A 69 4.89 -2.20 2.17
CA SER A 69 5.93 -2.41 3.18
C SER A 69 7.13 -3.23 2.71
N ARG A 70 7.26 -3.53 1.41
CA ARG A 70 8.38 -4.32 0.88
C ARG A 70 9.61 -3.46 0.68
N GLU A 71 10.79 -4.01 0.96
CA GLU A 71 12.06 -3.30 0.90
C GLU A 71 12.27 -2.62 -0.46
N ASP A 72 12.96 -1.48 -0.42
CA ASP A 72 13.29 -0.62 -1.57
C ASP A 72 12.08 -0.14 -2.40
N SER A 73 10.85 -0.41 -1.98
CA SER A 73 9.65 0.10 -2.63
C SER A 73 9.36 1.54 -2.19
N SER A 74 8.49 2.23 -2.93
CA SER A 74 7.99 3.54 -2.53
C SER A 74 6.57 3.76 -3.02
N MET A 75 5.78 4.51 -2.25
CA MET A 75 4.48 4.99 -2.67
C MET A 75 4.33 6.47 -2.33
N VAL A 76 3.95 7.26 -3.34
CA VAL A 76 3.73 8.71 -3.21
C VAL A 76 2.38 9.07 -3.80
N VAL A 77 1.61 9.85 -3.04
CA VAL A 77 0.28 10.36 -3.40
C VAL A 77 0.31 11.88 -3.27
N GLY A 78 0.05 12.60 -4.35
CA GLY A 78 0.07 14.06 -4.37
C GLY A 78 -1.15 14.69 -3.70
N GLY A 79 -2.30 14.03 -3.79
CA GLY A 79 -3.57 14.44 -3.17
C GLY A 79 -3.87 13.68 -1.88
N ASP A 80 -5.16 13.41 -1.65
CA ASP A 80 -5.66 12.67 -0.49
C ASP A 80 -5.40 11.16 -0.64
N PHE A 81 -5.08 10.49 0.48
CA PHE A 81 -4.90 9.04 0.54
C PHE A 81 -5.90 8.39 1.49
N ARG A 82 -6.67 7.41 0.98
CA ARG A 82 -7.66 6.68 1.78
C ARG A 82 -7.60 5.19 1.54
N THR A 83 -7.53 4.42 2.62
CA THR A 83 -7.67 2.95 2.60
C THR A 83 -8.22 2.39 3.91
N PRO A 84 -9.08 1.36 3.90
CA PRO A 84 -9.47 0.66 5.13
C PRO A 84 -8.31 -0.10 5.79
N ILE A 85 -7.37 -0.63 5.01
CA ILE A 85 -6.21 -1.38 5.52
C ILE A 85 -4.93 -0.85 4.88
N PHE A 86 -3.96 -0.47 5.72
CA PHE A 86 -2.64 -0.02 5.28
C PHE A 86 -1.51 -0.82 5.94
N ILE A 87 -0.62 -1.39 5.13
CA ILE A 87 0.61 -2.04 5.56
C ILE A 87 1.80 -1.28 4.96
N GLY A 88 2.58 -0.60 5.80
CA GLY A 88 3.68 0.28 5.39
C GLY A 88 4.55 0.66 6.59
N ALA A 89 4.98 -0.35 7.36
CA ALA A 89 5.72 -0.15 8.61
C ALA A 89 7.21 0.08 8.40
N ASP A 90 7.79 -0.60 7.41
CA ASP A 90 9.19 -0.41 7.04
C ASP A 90 9.34 0.81 6.11
N ILE A 91 8.44 0.90 5.12
CA ILE A 91 8.36 2.02 4.17
C ILE A 91 6.99 2.69 4.28
N TRP A 92 7.01 3.98 4.58
CA TRP A 92 5.80 4.80 4.67
C TRP A 92 5.28 5.22 3.30
N VAL A 93 4.02 5.62 3.24
CA VAL A 93 3.46 6.36 2.09
C VAL A 93 3.65 7.86 2.30
N SER A 94 4.11 8.58 1.27
CA SER A 94 4.23 10.05 1.30
C SER A 94 2.99 10.69 0.68
N VAL A 95 2.30 11.59 1.40
CA VAL A 95 0.97 12.09 1.01
C VAL A 95 0.90 13.61 1.06
N GLY A 96 0.52 14.26 -0.04
CA GLY A 96 0.41 15.73 -0.13
C GLY A 96 -0.87 16.29 0.48
N GLY A 97 -1.95 15.50 0.53
CA GLY A 97 -3.24 15.85 1.13
C GLY A 97 -3.48 15.21 2.51
N SER A 98 -4.74 14.91 2.78
CA SER A 98 -5.20 14.22 3.98
C SER A 98 -4.99 12.70 3.90
N VAL A 99 -4.92 12.06 5.06
CA VAL A 99 -4.71 10.61 5.17
C VAL A 99 -5.81 10.00 6.03
N GLU A 100 -6.50 9.01 5.47
CA GLU A 100 -7.48 8.18 6.17
C GLU A 100 -7.06 6.71 6.11
N MET A 101 -6.64 6.16 7.25
CA MET A 101 -6.27 4.76 7.40
C MET A 101 -7.01 4.18 8.60
N GLU A 102 -7.89 3.21 8.36
CA GLU A 102 -8.73 2.65 9.44
C GLU A 102 -7.96 1.61 10.27
N TYR A 103 -7.46 0.55 9.64
CA TYR A 103 -6.65 -0.49 10.27
C TYR A 103 -5.27 -0.54 9.62
N GLY A 104 -4.24 -0.91 10.38
CA GLY A 104 -2.96 -1.11 9.72
C GLY A 104 -1.77 -1.37 10.62
N TYR A 105 -0.63 -1.49 9.95
CA TYR A 105 0.68 -1.56 10.55
C TYR A 105 1.63 -0.68 9.74
N GLY A 106 2.07 0.43 10.35
CA GLY A 106 2.90 1.44 9.71
C GLY A 106 2.31 2.83 9.78
N TYR A 107 2.76 3.71 8.88
CA TYR A 107 2.40 5.12 8.91
C TYR A 107 2.52 5.79 7.54
N ALA A 108 1.89 6.95 7.42
CA ALA A 108 2.07 7.89 6.33
C ALA A 108 2.83 9.13 6.83
N VAL A 109 3.52 9.80 5.93
CA VAL A 109 4.21 11.07 6.18
C VAL A 109 3.70 12.10 5.18
N ALA A 110 3.55 13.35 5.62
CA ALA A 110 3.16 14.42 4.70
C ALA A 110 4.24 14.62 3.61
N LEU A 111 3.84 14.85 2.37
CA LEU A 111 4.73 15.24 1.28
C LEU A 111 5.08 16.73 1.42
N ALA A 112 5.92 17.02 2.41
CA ALA A 112 6.36 18.36 2.74
C ALA A 112 7.86 18.38 3.03
N TRP A 113 8.46 19.57 3.01
CA TRP A 113 9.84 19.72 3.43
C TRP A 113 9.97 19.56 4.94
N PHE A 114 10.78 18.60 5.36
CA PHE A 114 11.22 18.42 6.74
C PHE A 114 12.75 18.45 6.79
N ALA A 115 13.32 19.12 7.79
CA ALA A 115 14.76 19.12 8.00
C ALA A 115 15.32 17.73 8.33
N ASP A 116 14.49 16.88 8.94
CA ASP A 116 14.72 15.45 9.14
C ASP A 116 13.48 14.69 8.67
N ALA A 117 13.62 13.93 7.60
CA ALA A 117 12.52 13.14 7.03
C ALA A 117 12.07 12.00 7.96
N TYR A 118 12.98 11.44 8.76
CA TYR A 118 12.65 10.35 9.70
C TYR A 118 11.97 10.87 10.98
N GLY A 119 12.23 12.12 11.34
CA GLY A 119 11.57 12.83 12.44
C GLY A 119 10.25 13.50 12.04
N ALA A 120 9.80 13.35 10.79
CA ALA A 120 8.59 13.99 10.30
C ALA A 120 7.33 13.48 11.04
N PRO A 121 6.32 14.33 11.29
CA PRO A 121 5.07 13.91 11.91
C PRO A 121 4.42 12.75 11.14
N GLN A 122 4.12 11.68 11.86
CA GLN A 122 3.53 10.47 11.31
C GLN A 122 2.01 10.49 11.47
N VAL A 123 1.29 10.14 10.40
CA VAL A 123 -0.12 9.78 10.48
C VAL A 123 -0.23 8.26 10.55
N ARG A 124 -0.87 7.75 11.60
CA ARG A 124 -1.00 6.30 11.85
C ARG A 124 -2.43 5.83 11.59
N PRO A 125 -2.62 4.53 11.30
CA PRO A 125 -3.95 3.93 11.27
C PRO A 125 -4.70 4.14 12.59
N THR A 126 -6.03 4.28 12.51
CA THR A 126 -6.91 4.46 13.68
C THR A 126 -6.82 3.27 14.63
N TYR A 127 -6.78 2.06 14.05
CA TYR A 127 -6.63 0.80 14.74
C TYR A 127 -5.32 0.14 14.34
N GLY A 128 -4.51 -0.24 15.33
CA GLY A 128 -3.19 -0.78 15.11
C GLY A 128 -3.18 -2.24 14.66
N TRP A 129 -1.99 -2.83 14.67
CA TRP A 129 -1.77 -4.15 14.12
C TRP A 129 -2.52 -5.26 14.86
N ARG A 130 -2.77 -5.10 16.18
CA ARG A 130 -3.51 -6.10 16.97
C ARG A 130 -4.95 -6.18 16.50
N GLU A 131 -5.61 -5.05 16.34
CA GLU A 131 -6.95 -4.94 15.81
C GLU A 131 -7.03 -5.42 14.36
N LEU A 132 -6.01 -5.11 13.54
CA LEU A 132 -5.87 -5.63 12.20
C LEU A 132 -5.83 -7.17 12.19
N THR A 133 -5.02 -7.82 13.04
CA THR A 133 -4.94 -9.29 13.07
C THR A 133 -6.27 -9.95 13.41
N MET A 134 -7.06 -9.31 14.28
CA MET A 134 -8.42 -9.75 14.60
C MET A 134 -9.34 -9.59 13.39
N LYS A 135 -9.32 -8.42 12.73
CA LYS A 135 -10.11 -8.14 11.52
C LYS A 135 -9.81 -9.13 10.39
N LEU A 136 -8.54 -9.46 10.20
CA LEU A 136 -8.06 -10.39 9.18
C LEU A 136 -8.21 -11.87 9.58
N GLY A 137 -8.64 -12.15 10.80
CA GLY A 137 -8.76 -13.50 11.33
C GLY A 137 -7.45 -14.29 11.26
N LEU A 138 -6.31 -13.64 11.53
CA LEU A 138 -4.98 -14.27 11.50
C LEU A 138 -4.70 -15.16 12.72
N GLY A 139 -5.60 -15.19 13.71
CA GLY A 139 -5.53 -16.06 14.88
C GLY A 139 -5.39 -15.25 16.16
N HIS A 140 -6.23 -15.58 17.15
CA HIS A 140 -6.25 -14.88 18.44
C HIS A 140 -5.00 -15.23 19.27
N GLY A 141 -4.18 -14.22 19.60
CA GLY A 141 -3.29 -14.24 20.76
C GLY A 141 -1.92 -14.92 20.63
N ARG A 142 -1.45 -15.28 19.42
CA ARG A 142 -0.13 -15.93 19.24
C ARG A 142 0.82 -15.23 18.27
N ILE A 143 0.38 -14.21 17.55
CA ILE A 143 1.22 -13.49 16.60
C ILE A 143 2.02 -12.44 17.35
N ARG A 144 3.35 -12.50 17.21
CA ARG A 144 4.25 -11.41 17.60
C ARG A 144 4.28 -10.38 16.47
N GLU A 145 4.47 -9.12 16.82
CA GLU A 145 4.54 -8.00 15.86
C GLU A 145 5.57 -8.25 14.75
N GLU A 146 6.73 -8.76 15.12
CA GLU A 146 7.82 -9.15 14.20
C GLU A 146 7.40 -10.16 13.13
N GLN A 147 6.37 -10.96 13.38
CA GLN A 147 5.90 -12.01 12.47
C GLN A 147 4.78 -11.53 11.56
N LEU A 148 4.27 -10.32 11.78
CA LEU A 148 3.07 -9.85 11.09
C LEU A 148 3.28 -9.71 9.59
N VAL A 149 4.37 -9.04 9.18
CA VAL A 149 4.64 -8.78 7.76
C VAL A 149 4.82 -10.09 7.01
N GLU A 150 5.64 -11.00 7.52
CA GLU A 150 5.85 -12.34 6.94
C GLU A 150 4.53 -13.11 6.77
N LEU A 151 3.63 -13.07 7.76
CA LEU A 151 2.32 -13.73 7.67
C LEU A 151 1.39 -13.09 6.62
N LEU A 152 1.45 -11.77 6.47
CA LEU A 152 0.65 -11.04 5.49
C LEU A 152 1.18 -11.29 4.08
N GLU A 153 2.49 -11.31 3.90
CA GLU A 153 3.14 -11.69 2.63
C GLU A 153 2.79 -13.13 2.25
N GLU A 154 2.84 -14.06 3.20
CA GLU A 154 2.44 -15.44 2.94
C GLU A 154 0.99 -15.55 2.48
N ARG A 155 0.10 -14.79 3.11
CA ARG A 155 -1.30 -14.74 2.69
C ARG A 155 -1.46 -14.13 1.30
N LEU A 156 -0.77 -13.03 0.99
CA LEU A 156 -0.78 -12.42 -0.34
C LEU A 156 -0.30 -13.40 -1.40
N ARG A 157 0.81 -14.08 -1.13
CA ARG A 157 1.40 -15.08 -2.03
C ARG A 157 0.46 -16.25 -2.30
N THR A 158 -0.27 -16.71 -1.28
CA THR A 158 -1.15 -17.89 -1.39
C THR A 158 -2.54 -17.58 -1.92
N THR A 159 -3.07 -16.38 -1.68
CA THR A 159 -4.48 -16.04 -1.99
C THR A 159 -4.64 -14.84 -2.92
N GLY A 160 -3.58 -14.06 -3.15
CA GLY A 160 -3.62 -12.80 -3.88
C GLY A 160 -4.26 -11.63 -3.12
N SER A 161 -4.70 -11.83 -1.87
CA SER A 161 -5.44 -10.84 -1.08
C SER A 161 -5.07 -10.88 0.42
N LEU A 162 -5.20 -9.76 1.12
CA LEU A 162 -5.12 -9.76 2.59
C LEU A 162 -6.42 -10.25 3.25
N LEU A 163 -7.54 -10.10 2.54
CA LEU A 163 -8.84 -10.52 3.01
C LEU A 163 -9.00 -12.04 2.83
N ARG A 164 -9.83 -12.66 3.67
CA ARG A 164 -10.19 -14.06 3.47
C ARG A 164 -10.99 -14.20 2.17
N PRO A 165 -10.77 -15.26 1.37
CA PRO A 165 -11.71 -15.65 0.33
C PRO A 165 -13.09 -15.86 0.98
N VAL A 166 -14.13 -15.28 0.36
CA VAL A 166 -15.53 -15.50 0.75
C VAL A 166 -16.02 -16.82 0.15
#